data_AF-A0AAU8FDJ6-F1
#
_entry.id   AF-A0AAU8FDJ6-F1
#
_cell.length_a   1.000
_cell.length_b   1.000
_cell.length_c   1.000
_cell.angle_alpha   90.00
_cell.angle_beta   90.00
_cell.angle_gamma   90.00
#
_symmetry.space_group_name_H-M   'P 1'
#
loop_
_entity.id
_entity.type
_entity.pdbx_description
1 polymer ?
#
loop_
_entity_poly.entity_id
_entity_poly.type
_entity_poly.pdbx_seq_one_letter_code
_entity_poly.pdbx_strand_id
1 'polypeptide(L)'
;MLDIYSAYIIRNPISSIAVFITVLPLTLTIIRKAFHDKSLRLLFCYLVIKLVIDVVMLYFASNRTNNLILYNLSIPLFYALLGGMFYFKFAGIAQRRFVLASIIGVFIFSAWDLVNSNENLSDLSEHRLVLYAKTVEGVLMISLILLYFYEIIKALQIPNLLTFPFFWVCSGLLLYYSSLIFLAPVLHYAYTWNNQMDLGITESIPSIFEILCALLFSIGIYHYSPKDYAK
;
A
#
# COMPACT_ATOMS: atom_id res chain seq x y z
N MET A 1 4.11 8.59 -29.60
CA MET A 1 4.11 7.71 -28.39
C MET A 1 3.97 8.52 -27.12
N LEU A 2 4.75 9.58 -26.90
CA LEU A 2 4.62 10.46 -25.73
C LEU A 2 3.23 11.12 -25.60
N ASP A 3 2.56 11.37 -26.72
CA ASP A 3 1.23 12.02 -26.77
C ASP A 3 0.12 11.18 -26.10
N ILE A 4 0.24 9.85 -26.12
CA ILE A 4 -0.74 8.96 -25.49
C ILE A 4 -0.64 9.06 -23.97
N TYR A 5 0.59 9.10 -23.44
CA TYR A 5 0.82 9.26 -22.00
C TYR A 5 0.44 10.66 -21.53
N SER A 6 0.79 11.71 -22.28
CA SER A 6 0.43 13.08 -21.90
C SER A 6 -1.09 13.27 -21.90
N ALA A 7 -1.80 12.74 -22.90
CA ALA A 7 -3.26 12.74 -22.93
C ALA A 7 -3.87 11.98 -21.75
N TYR A 8 -3.32 10.82 -21.38
CA TYR A 8 -3.79 10.06 -20.22
C TYR A 8 -3.56 10.83 -18.90
N ILE A 9 -2.37 11.42 -18.72
CA ILE A 9 -2.02 12.18 -17.52
C ILE A 9 -2.91 13.42 -17.36
N ILE A 10 -3.17 14.14 -18.45
CA ILE A 10 -4.07 15.31 -18.45
C ILE A 10 -5.50 14.89 -18.10
N ARG A 11 -5.95 13.72 -18.58
CA ARG A 11 -7.29 13.20 -18.29
C ARG A 11 -7.41 12.68 -16.85
N ASN A 12 -6.36 12.09 -16.29
CA ASN A 12 -6.35 11.49 -14.95
C ASN A 12 -5.20 12.05 -14.07
N PRO A 13 -5.26 13.35 -13.72
CA PRO A 13 -4.14 14.04 -13.07
C PRO A 13 -3.88 13.51 -11.67
N ILE A 14 -4.93 13.26 -10.87
CA ILE A 14 -4.80 12.84 -9.47
C ILE A 14 -4.15 11.46 -9.36
N SER A 15 -4.62 10.49 -10.15
CA SER A 15 -4.03 9.14 -10.19
C SER A 15 -2.59 9.16 -10.70
N SER A 16 -2.27 10.04 -11.66
CA SER A 16 -0.89 10.20 -12.14
C SER A 16 0.02 10.79 -11.06
N ILE A 17 -0.46 11.79 -10.30
CA ILE A 17 0.28 12.37 -9.16
C ILE A 17 0.54 11.29 -8.10
N ALA A 18 -0.42 10.41 -7.81
CA ALA A 18 -0.25 9.32 -6.85
C ALA A 18 0.87 8.33 -7.24
N VAL A 19 1.12 8.12 -8.53
CA VAL A 19 2.27 7.35 -9.00
C VAL A 19 3.57 8.10 -8.71
N PHE A 20 3.70 9.33 -9.23
CA PHE A 20 4.96 10.07 -9.20
C PHE A 20 5.35 10.59 -7.81
N ILE A 21 4.39 10.82 -6.92
CA ILE A 21 4.69 11.24 -5.53
C ILE A 21 5.49 10.18 -4.78
N THR A 22 5.41 8.90 -5.18
CA THR A 22 6.19 7.79 -4.62
C THR A 22 7.71 8.00 -4.77
N VAL A 23 8.14 8.80 -5.76
CA VAL A 23 9.55 9.19 -5.94
C VAL A 23 10.07 10.00 -4.75
N LEU A 24 9.21 10.76 -4.08
CA LEU A 24 9.61 11.62 -2.96
C LEU A 24 10.09 10.82 -1.73
N PRO A 25 9.32 9.89 -1.13
CA PRO A 25 9.83 9.04 -0.05
C PRO A 25 10.97 8.13 -0.53
N LEU A 26 10.99 7.71 -1.80
CA LEU A 26 12.06 6.88 -2.35
C LEU A 26 13.41 7.60 -2.35
N THR A 27 13.45 8.82 -2.88
CA THR A 27 14.67 9.66 -2.91
C THR A 27 15.14 10.03 -1.50
N LEU A 28 14.22 10.38 -0.60
CA LEU A 28 14.54 10.63 0.80
C LEU A 28 15.17 9.41 1.49
N THR A 29 14.68 8.21 1.19
CA THR A 29 15.22 6.96 1.75
C THR A 29 16.69 6.75 1.37
N ILE A 30 17.04 7.09 0.13
CA ILE A 30 18.42 7.02 -0.38
C ILE A 30 19.29 8.09 0.28
N ILE A 31 18.85 9.36 0.28
CA ILE A 31 19.59 10.50 0.82
C ILE A 31 19.87 10.33 2.31
N ARG A 32 18.86 9.92 3.09
CA ARG A 32 18.98 9.69 4.54
C ARG A 32 19.63 8.35 4.90
N LYS A 33 19.95 7.52 3.90
CA LYS A 33 20.45 6.14 4.08
C LYS A 33 19.56 5.29 4.99
N ALA A 34 18.26 5.56 4.98
CA ALA A 34 17.29 4.94 5.90
C ALA A 34 17.15 3.42 5.69
N PHE A 35 17.62 2.88 4.56
CA PHE A 35 17.72 1.45 4.28
C PHE A 35 18.64 0.66 5.22
N HIS A 36 19.39 1.31 6.13
CA HIS A 36 20.18 0.61 7.15
C HIS A 36 19.29 -0.03 8.23
N ASP A 37 18.17 0.58 8.61
CA ASP A 37 17.15 -0.06 9.46
C ASP A 37 16.44 -1.15 8.63
N LYS A 38 16.35 -2.37 9.18
CA LYS A 38 15.75 -3.53 8.50
C LYS A 38 14.29 -3.28 8.09
N SER A 39 13.53 -2.56 8.91
CA SER A 39 12.13 -2.21 8.67
C SER A 39 12.00 -1.18 7.56
N LEU A 40 12.84 -0.14 7.57
CA LEU A 40 12.84 0.88 6.51
C LEU A 40 13.45 0.36 5.21
N ARG A 41 14.29 -0.68 5.26
CA ARG A 41 14.74 -1.41 4.07
C ARG A 41 13.59 -2.14 3.38
N LEU A 42 12.69 -2.75 4.14
CA LEU A 42 11.48 -3.33 3.57
C LEU A 42 10.56 -2.26 2.97
N LEU A 43 10.41 -1.10 3.64
CA LEU A 43 9.70 0.04 3.07
C LEU A 43 10.33 0.52 1.76
N PHE A 44 11.66 0.60 1.69
CA PHE A 44 12.37 0.94 0.46
C PHE A 44 12.06 -0.06 -0.67
N CYS A 45 12.14 -1.35 -0.37
CA CYS A 45 11.82 -2.41 -1.32
C CYS A 45 10.36 -2.30 -1.80
N TYR A 46 9.43 -2.06 -0.87
CA TYR A 46 8.03 -1.76 -1.18
C TYR A 46 7.89 -0.55 -2.12
N LEU A 47 8.53 0.59 -1.83
CA LEU A 47 8.44 1.79 -2.65
C LEU A 47 8.99 1.60 -4.07
N VAL A 48 10.10 0.86 -4.21
CA VAL A 48 10.67 0.52 -5.52
C VAL A 48 9.70 -0.36 -6.31
N ILE A 49 9.26 -1.47 -5.72
CA ILE A 49 8.35 -2.42 -6.37
C ILE A 49 7.03 -1.75 -6.72
N LYS A 50 6.47 -0.96 -5.80
CA LYS A 50 5.26 -0.15 -6.01
C LYS A 50 5.43 0.77 -7.21
N LEU A 51 6.50 1.59 -7.25
CA LEU A 51 6.72 2.51 -8.36
C LEU A 51 6.83 1.77 -9.70
N VAL A 52 7.52 0.63 -9.75
CA VAL A 52 7.61 -0.19 -10.97
C VAL A 52 6.23 -0.70 -11.38
N ILE A 53 5.46 -1.28 -10.46
CA ILE A 53 4.11 -1.79 -10.75
C ILE A 53 3.20 -0.65 -11.22
N ASP A 54 3.20 0.48 -10.53
CA ASP A 54 2.37 1.64 -10.86
C ASP A 54 2.69 2.22 -12.24
N VAL A 55 3.98 2.33 -12.60
CA VAL A 55 4.41 2.80 -13.93
C VAL A 55 3.98 1.81 -15.01
N VAL A 56 4.12 0.50 -14.78
CA VAL A 56 3.66 -0.53 -15.74
C VAL A 56 2.13 -0.53 -15.86
N MET A 57 1.41 -0.36 -14.75
CA MET A 57 -0.04 -0.22 -14.76
C MET A 57 -0.50 1.04 -15.50
N LEU A 58 0.20 2.17 -15.33
CA LEU A 58 -0.04 3.40 -16.08
C LEU A 58 0.22 3.20 -17.58
N TYR A 59 1.29 2.48 -17.94
CA TYR A 59 1.58 2.12 -19.32
C TYR A 59 0.42 1.32 -19.93
N PHE A 60 -0.04 0.26 -19.26
CA PHE A 60 -1.18 -0.53 -19.74
C PHE A 60 -2.48 0.27 -19.79
N ALA A 61 -2.76 1.11 -18.79
CA ALA A 61 -3.94 1.96 -18.79
C ALA A 61 -3.93 2.97 -19.96
N SER A 62 -2.77 3.54 -20.29
CA SER A 62 -2.61 4.45 -21.42
C SER A 62 -2.86 3.77 -22.77
N ASN A 63 -2.53 2.48 -22.89
CA ASN A 63 -2.79 1.65 -24.07
C ASN A 63 -4.16 0.95 -24.04
N ARG A 64 -5.00 1.23 -23.03
CA ARG A 64 -6.31 0.61 -22.82
C ARG A 64 -6.26 -0.93 -22.72
N THR A 65 -5.15 -1.46 -22.22
CA THR A 65 -5.00 -2.89 -21.95
C THR A 65 -5.27 -3.17 -20.47
N ASN A 66 -5.86 -4.33 -20.19
CA ASN A 66 -6.14 -4.74 -18.82
C ASN A 66 -4.84 -4.88 -18.01
N ASN A 67 -4.81 -4.28 -16.82
CA ASN A 67 -3.66 -4.29 -15.90
C ASN A 67 -4.02 -4.90 -14.52
N LEU A 68 -5.22 -5.45 -14.37
CA LEU A 68 -5.74 -5.94 -13.09
C LEU A 68 -5.00 -7.16 -12.57
N ILE A 69 -4.34 -7.93 -13.43
CA ILE A 69 -3.46 -9.02 -12.99
C ILE A 69 -2.29 -8.50 -12.14
N LEU A 70 -1.67 -7.38 -12.53
CA LEU A 70 -0.58 -6.77 -11.78
C LEU A 70 -1.08 -6.29 -10.42
N TYR A 71 -2.27 -5.68 -10.40
CA TYR A 71 -2.93 -5.27 -9.17
C TYR A 71 -3.13 -6.47 -8.23
N ASN A 72 -3.73 -7.56 -8.73
CA ASN A 72 -4.03 -8.73 -7.90
C ASN A 72 -2.76 -9.40 -7.35
N LEU A 73 -1.70 -9.50 -8.17
CA LEU A 73 -0.41 -10.06 -7.74
C LEU A 73 0.33 -9.15 -6.76
N SER A 74 0.09 -7.83 -6.82
CA SER A 74 0.73 -6.87 -5.93
C SER A 74 0.24 -6.97 -4.49
N ILE A 75 -1.01 -7.39 -4.24
CA ILE A 75 -1.64 -7.45 -2.92
C ILE A 75 -0.82 -8.30 -1.92
N PRO A 76 -0.56 -9.60 -2.15
CA PRO A 76 0.20 -10.41 -1.21
C PRO A 76 1.65 -9.95 -1.08
N LEU A 77 2.24 -9.41 -2.15
CA LEU A 77 3.60 -8.88 -2.16
C LEU A 77 3.73 -7.63 -1.28
N PHE A 78 2.82 -6.67 -1.43
CA PHE A 78 2.78 -5.45 -0.63
C PHE A 78 2.50 -5.77 0.83
N TYR A 79 1.55 -6.66 1.11
CA TYR A 79 1.29 -7.12 2.46
C TYR A 79 2.53 -7.76 3.11
N ALA A 80 3.28 -8.58 2.38
CA ALA A 80 4.48 -9.21 2.92
C ALA A 80 5.60 -8.22 3.23
N LEU A 81 5.80 -7.22 2.36
CA LEU A 81 6.80 -6.17 2.59
C LEU A 81 6.41 -5.26 3.75
N LEU A 82 5.19 -4.75 3.76
CA LEU A 82 4.70 -3.83 4.80
C LEU A 82 4.48 -4.56 6.14
N GLY A 83 3.81 -5.71 6.12
CA GLY A 83 3.62 -6.60 7.27
C GLY A 83 4.96 -7.07 7.85
N GLY A 84 5.92 -7.40 6.98
CA GLY A 84 7.28 -7.76 7.39
C GLY A 84 8.02 -6.66 8.17
N MET A 85 7.64 -5.39 8.00
CA MET A 85 8.21 -4.31 8.82
C MET A 85 7.85 -4.48 10.31
N PHE A 86 6.64 -4.96 10.61
CA PHE A 86 6.19 -5.22 11.98
C PHE A 86 6.93 -6.39 12.63
N TYR A 87 7.37 -7.38 11.86
CA TYR A 87 8.19 -8.48 12.38
C TYR A 87 9.47 -7.96 13.06
N PHE A 88 10.10 -6.93 12.48
CA PHE A 88 11.32 -6.33 13.05
C PHE A 88 11.06 -5.37 14.21
N LYS A 89 9.84 -4.82 14.34
CA LYS A 89 9.49 -3.88 15.41
C LYS A 89 8.87 -4.56 16.63
N PHE A 90 8.13 -5.65 16.46
CA PHE A 90 7.59 -6.40 17.60
C PHE A 90 8.70 -7.10 18.38
N ALA A 91 8.63 -7.02 19.72
CA ALA A 91 9.55 -7.74 20.60
C ALA A 91 9.06 -9.17 20.90
N GLY A 92 7.74 -9.38 20.97
CA GLY A 92 7.14 -10.66 21.32
C GLY A 92 7.26 -11.72 20.23
N ILE A 93 7.70 -12.92 20.61
CA ILE A 93 7.79 -14.09 19.71
C ILE A 93 6.41 -14.46 19.14
N ALA A 94 5.36 -14.39 19.96
CA ALA A 94 3.99 -14.70 19.53
C ALA A 94 3.52 -13.75 18.41
N GLN A 95 3.81 -12.45 18.53
CA GLN A 95 3.44 -11.44 17.53
C GLN A 95 4.23 -11.61 16.24
N ARG A 96 5.53 -11.90 16.35
CA ARG A 96 6.37 -12.22 15.19
C ARG A 96 5.87 -13.45 14.44
N ARG A 97 5.50 -14.51 15.16
CA ARG A 97 4.89 -15.71 14.58
C ARG A 97 3.54 -15.39 13.93
N PHE A 98 2.73 -14.56 14.58
CA PHE A 98 1.45 -14.10 14.01
C PHE A 98 1.67 -13.35 12.70
N VAL A 99 2.62 -12.41 12.62
CA VAL A 99 2.97 -11.71 11.37
C VAL A 99 3.42 -12.68 10.28
N LEU A 100 4.29 -13.64 10.59
CA LEU A 100 4.72 -14.62 9.58
C LEU A 100 3.56 -15.51 9.11
N ALA A 101 2.73 -15.98 10.03
CA ALA A 101 1.55 -16.78 9.72
C ALA A 101 0.53 -15.97 8.89
N SER A 102 0.34 -14.69 9.20
CA SER A 102 -0.57 -13.83 8.44
C SER A 102 -0.05 -13.56 7.03
N ILE A 103 1.27 -13.39 6.85
CA ILE A 103 1.87 -13.26 5.50
C ILE A 103 1.62 -14.51 4.67
N ILE A 104 1.91 -15.70 5.22
CA ILE A 104 1.65 -16.97 4.52
C ILE A 104 0.16 -17.13 4.23
N GLY A 105 -0.69 -16.82 5.21
CA GLY A 105 -2.15 -16.88 5.07
C GLY A 105 -2.67 -15.96 3.96
N VAL A 106 -2.19 -14.72 3.89
CA VAL A 106 -2.58 -13.77 2.83
C VAL A 106 -2.11 -14.24 1.47
N PHE A 107 -0.92 -14.83 1.35
CA PHE A 107 -0.46 -15.42 0.09
C PHE A 107 -1.40 -16.52 -0.42
N ILE A 108 -1.72 -17.49 0.44
CA ILE A 108 -2.62 -18.61 0.10
C ILE A 108 -4.02 -18.08 -0.22
N PHE A 109 -4.54 -17.17 0.62
CA PHE A 109 -5.87 -16.59 0.44
C PHE A 109 -5.98 -15.77 -0.85
N SER A 110 -4.97 -14.96 -1.17
CA SER A 110 -4.95 -14.16 -2.40
C SER A 110 -4.88 -15.04 -3.65
N ALA A 111 -4.12 -16.14 -3.59
CA ALA A 111 -4.07 -17.11 -4.68
C ALA A 111 -5.44 -17.79 -4.89
N TRP A 112 -6.09 -18.21 -3.81
CA TRP A 112 -7.44 -18.77 -3.87
C TRP A 112 -8.46 -17.77 -4.42
N ASP A 113 -8.44 -16.52 -3.96
CA ASP A 113 -9.36 -15.48 -4.39
C ASP A 113 -9.16 -15.09 -5.86
N LEU A 114 -7.91 -15.08 -6.34
CA LEU A 114 -7.58 -14.87 -7.76
C LEU A 114 -8.19 -15.95 -8.64
N VAL A 115 -8.06 -17.24 -8.27
CA VAL A 115 -8.63 -18.38 -9.00
C VAL A 115 -10.16 -18.33 -8.96
N ASN A 116 -10.75 -18.00 -7.81
CA ASN A 116 -12.20 -17.98 -7.65
C ASN A 116 -12.85 -16.80 -8.39
N SER A 117 -12.14 -15.67 -8.50
CA SER A 117 -12.64 -14.46 -9.16
C SER A 117 -12.45 -14.50 -10.69
N ASN A 118 -11.60 -15.40 -11.22
CA ASN A 118 -11.23 -15.47 -12.64
C ASN A 118 -11.34 -16.90 -13.17
N GLU A 119 -12.39 -17.19 -13.95
CA GLU A 119 -12.64 -18.52 -14.51
C GLU A 119 -11.52 -18.99 -15.46
N ASN A 120 -10.89 -18.07 -16.19
CA ASN A 120 -9.79 -18.36 -17.10
C ASN A 120 -8.55 -17.50 -16.81
N LEU A 121 -7.59 -18.06 -16.06
CA LEU A 121 -6.32 -17.41 -15.74
C LEU A 121 -5.41 -17.19 -16.96
N SER A 122 -5.65 -17.88 -18.08
CA SER A 122 -4.85 -17.69 -19.29
C SER A 122 -5.28 -16.48 -20.12
N ASP A 123 -6.52 -16.01 -19.93
CA ASP A 123 -7.04 -14.85 -20.64
C ASP A 123 -6.77 -13.57 -19.85
N LEU A 124 -5.62 -12.95 -20.12
CA LEU A 124 -5.18 -11.71 -19.50
C LEU A 124 -6.09 -10.51 -19.80
N SER A 125 -6.93 -10.58 -20.83
CA SER A 125 -7.79 -9.46 -21.23
C SER A 125 -9.06 -9.37 -20.36
N GLU A 126 -9.59 -10.50 -19.91
CA GLU A 126 -10.83 -10.61 -19.12
C GLU A 126 -10.59 -10.70 -17.61
N HIS A 127 -9.35 -10.49 -17.14
CA HIS A 127 -9.04 -10.53 -15.71
C HIS A 127 -9.84 -9.49 -14.93
N ARG A 128 -10.40 -9.92 -13.80
CA ARG A 128 -11.21 -9.11 -12.88
C ARG A 128 -10.45 -8.87 -11.57
N LEU A 129 -10.92 -7.85 -10.86
CA LEU A 129 -10.41 -7.50 -9.54
C LEU A 129 -10.81 -8.58 -8.53
N VAL A 130 -9.89 -8.96 -7.65
CA VAL A 130 -10.15 -9.92 -6.57
C VAL A 130 -11.21 -9.42 -5.59
N LEU A 131 -12.12 -10.29 -5.18
CA LEU A 131 -13.30 -9.90 -4.39
C LEU A 131 -12.97 -9.57 -2.93
N TYR A 132 -12.04 -10.29 -2.31
CA TYR A 132 -11.85 -10.27 -0.86
C TYR A 132 -10.42 -9.97 -0.42
N ALA A 133 -9.41 -10.34 -1.21
CA ALA A 133 -8.01 -10.29 -0.81
C ALA A 133 -7.56 -8.88 -0.41
N LYS A 134 -8.03 -7.83 -1.13
CA LYS A 134 -7.70 -6.44 -0.80
C LYS A 134 -8.30 -6.00 0.54
N THR A 135 -9.52 -6.43 0.83
CA THR A 135 -10.19 -6.14 2.10
C THR A 135 -9.51 -6.86 3.26
N VAL A 136 -9.15 -8.13 3.07
CA VAL A 136 -8.40 -8.92 4.08
C VAL A 136 -7.04 -8.30 4.36
N GLU A 137 -6.31 -7.88 3.31
CA GLU A 137 -5.06 -7.12 3.46
C GLU A 137 -5.27 -5.88 4.32
N GLY A 138 -6.29 -5.07 4.02
CA GLY A 138 -6.58 -3.84 4.77
C GLY A 138 -6.91 -4.08 6.23
N VAL A 139 -7.78 -5.05 6.54
CA VAL A 139 -8.16 -5.39 7.92
C VAL A 139 -6.94 -5.89 8.71
N LEU A 140 -6.12 -6.76 8.11
CA LEU A 140 -4.92 -7.27 8.77
C LEU A 140 -3.88 -6.16 8.97
N MET A 141 -3.67 -5.28 8.00
CA MET A 141 -2.74 -4.16 8.12
C MET A 141 -3.17 -3.20 9.23
N ILE A 142 -4.44 -2.83 9.29
CA ILE A 142 -4.98 -2.00 10.38
C ILE A 142 -4.78 -2.71 11.73
N SER A 143 -5.06 -4.00 11.80
CA SER A 143 -4.88 -4.77 13.04
C SER A 143 -3.42 -4.78 13.52
N LEU A 144 -2.46 -4.95 12.60
CA LEU A 144 -1.03 -4.89 12.92
C LEU A 144 -0.60 -3.49 13.40
N ILE A 145 -1.10 -2.44 12.74
CA ILE A 145 -0.82 -1.05 13.13
C ILE A 145 -1.36 -0.74 14.53
N LEU A 146 -2.61 -1.14 14.80
CA LEU A 146 -3.24 -0.92 16.11
C LEU A 146 -2.52 -1.71 17.20
N LEU A 147 -2.12 -2.95 16.93
CA LEU A 147 -1.33 -3.76 17.86
C LEU A 147 0.02 -3.10 18.16
N TYR A 148 0.67 -2.54 17.14
CA TYR A 148 1.91 -1.80 17.30
C TYR A 148 1.76 -0.52 18.14
N PHE A 149 0.73 0.28 17.87
CA PHE A 149 0.45 1.46 18.70
C PHE A 149 0.11 1.08 20.15
N TYR A 150 -0.63 0.00 20.36
CA TYR A 150 -0.90 -0.52 21.69
C TYR A 150 0.40 -0.88 22.45
N GLU A 151 1.36 -1.54 21.79
CA GLU A 151 2.66 -1.86 22.41
C GLU A 151 3.45 -0.61 22.79
N ILE A 152 3.53 0.38 21.89
CA ILE A 152 4.25 1.62 22.18
C ILE A 152 3.65 2.34 23.38
N ILE A 153 2.32 2.49 23.40
CA ILE A 153 1.61 3.19 24.48
C ILE A 153 1.85 2.47 25.80
N LYS A 154 1.80 1.12 25.81
CA LYS A 154 2.05 0.32 27.01
C LYS A 154 3.50 0.42 27.49
N ALA A 155 4.46 0.50 26.58
CA ALA A 155 5.87 0.57 26.93
C ALA A 155 6.28 1.92 27.53
N LEU A 156 5.57 3.03 27.23
CA LEU A 156 5.92 4.40 27.67
C LEU A 156 7.37 4.83 27.34
N GLN A 157 8.06 4.09 26.46
CA GLN A 157 9.49 4.22 26.22
C GLN A 157 9.87 5.38 25.28
N ILE A 158 8.90 5.94 24.54
CA ILE A 158 9.19 6.95 23.52
C ILE A 158 8.79 8.34 24.06
N PRO A 159 9.77 9.21 24.39
CA PRO A 159 9.48 10.54 24.93
C PRO A 159 8.80 11.48 23.92
N ASN A 160 8.96 11.23 22.62
CA ASN A 160 8.23 11.94 21.56
C ASN A 160 7.91 11.01 20.38
N LEU A 161 6.65 10.63 20.22
CA LEU A 161 6.18 9.78 19.12
C LEU A 161 6.42 10.41 17.74
N LEU A 162 6.38 11.73 17.64
CA LEU A 162 6.50 12.46 16.37
C LEU A 162 7.92 12.43 15.80
N THR A 163 8.93 12.12 16.61
CA THR A 163 10.30 11.96 16.11
C THR A 163 10.58 10.54 15.63
N PHE A 164 9.66 9.59 15.84
CA PHE A 164 9.87 8.20 15.47
C PHE A 164 9.43 7.94 14.01
N PRO A 165 10.35 7.59 13.09
CA PRO A 165 10.03 7.41 11.67
C PRO A 165 8.88 6.45 11.40
N PHE A 166 8.86 5.32 12.12
CA PHE A 166 7.89 4.26 11.90
C PHE A 166 6.47 4.65 12.38
N PHE A 167 6.34 5.62 13.30
CA PHE A 167 5.03 6.15 13.69
C PHE A 167 4.35 6.80 12.49
N TRP A 168 5.05 7.66 11.76
CA TRP A 168 4.52 8.31 10.56
C TRP A 168 4.19 7.32 9.45
N VAL A 169 5.01 6.28 9.28
CA VAL A 169 4.71 5.17 8.35
C VAL A 169 3.41 4.48 8.75
N CYS A 170 3.24 4.11 10.02
CA CYS A 170 2.01 3.49 10.49
C CYS A 170 0.79 4.41 10.32
N SER A 171 0.93 5.71 10.60
CA SER A 171 -0.14 6.69 10.41
C SER A 171 -0.57 6.82 8.94
N GLY A 172 0.39 6.84 8.01
CA GLY A 172 0.10 6.84 6.57
C GLY A 172 -0.64 5.59 6.11
N LEU A 173 -0.15 4.41 6.52
CA LEU A 173 -0.79 3.14 6.21
C LEU A 173 -2.20 3.04 6.82
N LEU A 174 -2.38 3.51 8.05
CA LEU A 174 -3.67 3.49 8.74
C LEU A 174 -4.71 4.32 7.98
N LEU A 175 -4.36 5.55 7.58
CA LEU A 175 -5.25 6.41 6.80
C LEU A 175 -5.58 5.78 5.44
N TYR A 176 -4.57 5.25 4.75
CA TYR A 176 -4.75 4.59 3.45
C TYR A 176 -5.68 3.39 3.54
N TYR A 177 -5.38 2.39 4.38
CA TYR A 177 -6.19 1.17 4.46
C TYR A 177 -7.57 1.42 5.08
N SER A 178 -7.70 2.37 6.02
CA SER A 178 -9.02 2.73 6.55
C SER A 178 -9.90 3.32 5.44
N SER A 179 -9.36 4.21 4.62
CA SER A 179 -10.11 4.79 3.50
C SER A 179 -10.64 3.73 2.53
N LEU A 180 -9.83 2.72 2.23
CA LEU A 180 -10.21 1.62 1.33
C LEU A 180 -11.35 0.76 1.89
N ILE A 181 -11.33 0.47 3.19
CA ILE A 181 -12.40 -0.33 3.83
C ILE A 181 -13.73 0.42 3.79
N PHE A 182 -13.73 1.74 4.02
CA PHE A 182 -14.96 2.53 3.95
C PHE A 182 -15.44 2.75 2.51
N LEU A 183 -14.51 2.84 1.55
CA LEU A 183 -14.85 3.11 0.16
C LEU A 183 -15.30 1.86 -0.61
N ALA A 184 -14.77 0.68 -0.28
CA ALA A 184 -15.07 -0.55 -1.02
C ALA A 184 -16.58 -0.89 -1.05
N PRO A 185 -17.34 -0.83 0.05
CA PRO A 185 -18.79 -1.01 0.01
C PRO A 185 -19.49 0.06 -0.84
N VAL A 186 -19.07 1.33 -0.72
CA VAL A 186 -19.68 2.46 -1.45
C VAL A 186 -19.52 2.27 -2.96
N LEU A 187 -18.31 1.89 -3.41
CA LEU A 187 -18.05 1.59 -4.81
C LEU A 187 -18.86 0.39 -5.27
N HIS A 188 -18.88 -0.71 -4.50
CA HIS A 188 -19.66 -1.90 -4.84
C HIS A 188 -21.14 -1.58 -5.04
N TYR A 189 -21.76 -0.86 -4.09
CA TYR A 189 -23.16 -0.46 -4.19
C TYR A 189 -23.41 0.46 -5.40
N ALA A 190 -22.53 1.42 -5.66
CA ALA A 190 -22.66 2.32 -6.80
C ALA A 190 -22.59 1.58 -8.14
N TYR A 191 -21.73 0.57 -8.28
CA TYR A 191 -21.63 -0.24 -9.50
C TYR A 191 -22.81 -1.21 -9.70
N THR A 192 -23.40 -1.71 -8.61
CA THR A 192 -24.57 -2.62 -8.69
C THR A 192 -25.90 -1.89 -8.88
N TRP A 193 -25.97 -0.58 -8.64
CA TRP A 193 -27.18 0.20 -8.83
C TRP A 193 -27.36 0.53 -10.32
N ASN A 194 -28.53 0.19 -10.88
CA ASN A 194 -28.84 0.26 -12.31
C ASN A 194 -28.87 1.69 -12.92
N ASN A 195 -28.62 2.72 -12.11
CA ASN A 195 -28.44 4.09 -12.58
C ASN A 195 -26.93 4.33 -12.64
N GLN A 196 -26.43 4.71 -13.82
CA GLN A 196 -25.08 5.23 -14.01
C GLN A 196 -24.88 6.48 -13.14
N MET A 197 -24.60 6.29 -11.85
CA MET A 197 -24.07 7.35 -11.02
C MET A 197 -22.65 7.58 -11.50
N ASP A 198 -22.42 8.73 -12.12
CA ASP A 198 -21.07 9.25 -12.30
C ASP A 198 -20.45 9.39 -10.91
N LEU A 199 -19.55 8.47 -10.58
CA LEU A 199 -18.88 8.42 -9.27
C LEU A 199 -17.99 9.64 -9.06
N GLY A 200 -17.65 10.38 -10.13
CA GLY A 200 -16.94 11.66 -10.09
C GLY A 200 -15.72 11.63 -9.17
N ILE A 201 -15.75 12.45 -8.13
CA ILE A 201 -14.65 12.60 -7.16
C ILE A 201 -14.38 11.30 -6.38
N THR A 202 -15.38 10.42 -6.23
CA THR A 202 -15.28 9.18 -5.45
C THR A 202 -14.21 8.23 -6.02
N GLU A 203 -14.02 8.21 -7.33
CA GLU A 203 -12.97 7.42 -7.99
C GLU A 203 -11.55 7.94 -7.70
N SER A 204 -11.44 9.23 -7.35
CA SER A 204 -10.15 9.87 -7.04
C SER A 204 -9.75 9.73 -5.57
N ILE A 205 -10.67 9.32 -4.70
CA ILE A 205 -10.43 9.20 -3.25
C ILE A 205 -9.24 8.28 -2.92
N PRO A 206 -9.12 7.06 -3.49
CA PRO A 206 -7.99 6.17 -3.24
C PRO A 206 -6.65 6.84 -3.55
N SER A 207 -6.57 7.51 -4.71
CA SER A 207 -5.37 8.23 -5.15
C SER A 207 -5.00 9.37 -4.21
N ILE A 208 -5.99 10.09 -3.64
CA ILE A 208 -5.74 11.13 -2.64
C ILE A 208 -5.13 10.55 -1.36
N PHE A 209 -5.70 9.44 -0.85
CA PHE A 209 -5.16 8.79 0.34
C PHE A 209 -3.79 8.16 0.11
N GLU A 210 -3.51 7.71 -1.10
CA GLU A 210 -2.20 7.24 -1.51
C GLU A 210 -1.15 8.37 -1.51
N ILE A 211 -1.52 9.55 -2.03
CA ILE A 211 -0.68 10.75 -1.96
C ILE A 211 -0.39 11.11 -0.50
N LEU A 212 -1.43 11.16 0.36
CA LEU A 212 -1.26 11.45 1.78
C LEU A 212 -0.36 10.42 2.48
N CYS A 213 -0.52 9.14 2.16
CA CYS A 213 0.31 8.05 2.67
C CYS A 213 1.78 8.24 2.29
N ALA A 214 2.06 8.55 1.01
CA ALA A 214 3.41 8.84 0.53
C ALA A 214 4.03 10.05 1.24
N LEU A 215 3.27 11.12 1.46
CA LEU A 215 3.73 12.30 2.20
C LEU A 215 4.07 11.97 3.66
N LEU A 216 3.26 11.14 4.33
CA LEU A 216 3.54 10.71 5.70
C LEU A 216 4.77 9.81 5.76
N PHE A 217 5.00 8.94 4.77
CA PHE A 217 6.25 8.19 4.67
C PHE A 217 7.45 9.12 4.55
N SER A 218 7.35 10.15 3.72
CA SER A 218 8.40 11.15 3.55
C SER A 218 8.72 11.89 4.83
N ILE A 219 7.71 12.29 5.61
CA ILE A 219 7.90 12.91 6.93
C ILE A 219 8.62 11.93 7.87
N GLY A 220 8.17 10.67 7.93
CA GLY A 220 8.81 9.64 8.74
C GLY A 220 10.29 9.43 8.39
N ILE A 221 10.59 9.25 7.10
CA ILE A 221 11.94 9.05 6.59
C ILE A 221 12.81 10.29 6.81
N TYR A 222 12.25 11.51 6.70
CA TYR A 222 12.97 12.75 6.95
C TYR A 222 13.50 12.83 8.39
N HIS A 223 12.71 12.36 9.36
CA HIS A 223 13.10 12.27 10.77
C HIS A 223 14.08 11.13 11.07
N TYR A 224 14.38 10.25 10.12
CA TYR A 224 15.38 9.20 10.33
C TYR A 224 16.79 9.78 10.42
N SER A 225 17.46 9.48 11.54
CA SER A 225 18.84 9.85 11.80
C SER A 225 19.65 8.57 12.09
N PRO A 226 20.72 8.29 11.31
CA PRO A 226 21.57 7.11 11.54
C PRO A 226 22.21 7.07 12.93
N LYS A 227 22.40 8.24 13.56
CA LYS A 227 23.06 8.37 14.87
C LYS A 227 22.15 7.99 16.04
N ASP A 228 20.84 8.12 15.87
CA ASP A 228 19.85 7.89 16.93
C ASP A 228 19.36 6.43 16.96
N TYR A 229 19.59 5.68 15.88
CA TYR A 229 19.16 4.28 15.71
C TYR A 229 20.24 3.23 15.94
N ALA A 230 21.49 3.65 16.19
CA ALA A 230 22.64 2.77 16.43
C ALA A 230 22.93 2.52 17.93
N LYS A 231 21.92 2.66 18.81
CA LYS A 231 22.01 2.34 20.23
C LYS A 231 21.15 1.14 20.58
#